data_AF-A0A843ES21-F1
#
_entry.id   AF-A0A843ES21-F1
#
_cell.length_a   1.000
_cell.length_b   1.000
_cell.length_c   1.000
_cell.angle_alpha   90.00
_cell.angle_beta   90.00
_cell.angle_gamma   90.00
#
_symmetry.space_group_name_H-M   'P 1'
#
loop_
_entity.id
_entity.type
_entity.pdbx_description
1 polymer ?
#
loop_
_entity_poly.entity_id
_entity_poly.type
_entity_poly.pdbx_seq_one_letter_code
_entity_poly.pdbx_strand_id
1 'polypeptide(L)'
;MNSTKRVFYYDALRAMAIIGIVFCHVSVYFLSFGFNSPGFSSVAFLDCLRDFSIPIFVMLSGALLIGRDESFKVFFKKRLSRLLIPFLFWAAVYIIYSCSYTLENIISIFFGHTGSLGVIFWFVWMMIMMYIGIFVINKIISFTGKSAIYVLTVLSLIYFISIRFGFDPYSL
;
A
#
# COMPACT_ATOMS: atom_id res chain seq x y z
N MET A 1 2.46 33.19 -9.55
CA MET A 1 2.46 31.71 -9.63
C MET A 1 3.35 31.19 -8.51
N ASN A 2 2.80 30.60 -7.45
CA ASN A 2 3.62 29.95 -6.42
C ASN A 2 4.22 28.68 -7.04
N SER A 3 5.49 28.72 -7.42
CA SER A 3 6.22 27.53 -7.82
C SER A 3 6.34 26.63 -6.58
N THR A 4 5.47 25.64 -6.46
CA THR A 4 5.64 24.57 -5.48
C THR A 4 7.03 23.98 -5.71
N LYS A 5 7.95 24.22 -4.77
CA LYS A 5 9.35 23.81 -4.88
C LYS A 5 9.37 22.30 -5.07
N ARG A 6 9.62 21.87 -6.31
CA ARG A 6 9.63 20.44 -6.66
C ARG A 6 10.84 19.82 -5.99
N VAL A 7 10.57 18.84 -5.14
CA VAL A 7 11.59 18.20 -4.34
C VAL A 7 12.08 16.97 -5.11
N PHE A 8 13.21 17.11 -5.80
CA PHE A 8 13.73 16.09 -6.71
C PHE A 8 13.90 14.71 -6.06
N TYR A 9 14.34 14.66 -4.79
CA TYR A 9 14.55 13.39 -4.10
C TYR A 9 13.25 12.61 -3.86
N TYR A 10 12.09 13.28 -3.67
CA TYR A 10 10.81 12.57 -3.54
C TYR A 10 10.40 11.89 -4.85
N ASP A 11 10.70 12.52 -5.98
CA ASP A 11 10.40 11.94 -7.29
C ASP A 11 11.34 10.78 -7.62
N ALA A 12 12.62 10.90 -7.30
CA ALA A 12 13.59 9.82 -7.47
C ALA A 12 13.23 8.59 -6.63
N LEU A 13 12.90 8.79 -5.34
CA LEU A 13 12.44 7.71 -4.46
C LEU A 13 11.15 7.07 -4.96
N ARG A 14 10.21 7.88 -5.48
CA ARG A 14 8.97 7.34 -6.07
C ARG A 14 9.25 6.49 -7.30
N ALA A 15 10.12 6.97 -8.19
CA ALA A 15 10.50 6.22 -9.39
C ALA A 15 11.15 4.88 -9.01
N MET A 16 12.08 4.90 -8.06
CA MET A 16 12.72 3.68 -7.55
C MET A 16 11.71 2.69 -6.96
N ALA A 17 10.76 3.16 -6.15
CA ALA A 17 9.71 2.31 -5.58
C ALA A 17 8.80 1.70 -6.66
N ILE A 18 8.39 2.48 -7.67
CA ILE A 18 7.56 1.97 -8.78
C ILE A 18 8.30 0.88 -9.55
N ILE A 19 9.58 1.12 -9.87
CA ILE A 19 10.42 0.15 -10.58
C ILE A 19 10.54 -1.16 -9.78
N GLY A 20 10.80 -1.08 -8.47
CA GLY A 20 10.89 -2.26 -7.61
C GLY A 20 9.58 -3.07 -7.56
N ILE A 21 8.43 -2.40 -7.49
CA ILE A 21 7.10 -3.04 -7.54
C ILE A 21 6.90 -3.78 -8.87
N VAL A 22 7.22 -3.12 -10.00
CA VAL A 22 7.09 -3.74 -11.34
C VAL A 22 7.96 -4.98 -11.45
N PHE A 23 9.22 -4.91 -11.02
CA PHE A 23 10.12 -6.07 -11.07
C PHE A 23 9.62 -7.24 -10.22
N CYS A 24 9.05 -6.97 -9.05
CA CYS A 24 8.44 -8.03 -8.23
C CYS A 24 7.24 -8.68 -8.92
N HIS A 25 6.35 -7.90 -9.53
CA HIS A 25 5.21 -8.49 -10.24
C HIS A 25 5.64 -9.38 -11.41
N VAL A 26 6.74 -9.04 -12.07
CA VAL A 26 7.35 -9.90 -13.09
C VAL A 26 8.02 -11.12 -12.45
N SER A 27 8.69 -10.98 -11.31
CA SER A 27 9.42 -12.07 -10.64
C SER A 27 8.51 -13.15 -10.06
N VAL A 28 7.29 -12.81 -9.62
CA VAL A 28 6.30 -13.77 -9.09
C VAL A 28 5.96 -14.84 -10.13
N TYR A 29 5.96 -14.52 -11.42
CA TYR A 29 5.77 -15.52 -12.47
C TYR A 29 6.88 -16.59 -12.48
N PHE A 30 8.10 -16.21 -12.11
CA PHE A 30 9.24 -17.12 -12.10
C PHE A 30 9.34 -17.96 -10.81
N LEU A 31 8.62 -17.59 -9.74
CA LEU A 31 8.51 -18.41 -8.52
C LEU A 31 7.81 -19.75 -8.78
N SER A 32 7.00 -19.83 -9.84
CA SER A 32 6.31 -21.07 -10.24
C SER A 32 7.24 -22.19 -10.73
N PHE A 33 8.52 -21.90 -11.00
CA PHE A 33 9.51 -22.90 -11.45
C PHE A 33 10.19 -23.69 -10.31
N GLY A 34 9.86 -23.38 -9.04
CA GLY A 34 10.34 -24.11 -7.86
C GLY A 34 11.71 -23.66 -7.32
N PHE A 35 11.98 -24.05 -6.07
CA PHE A 35 13.15 -23.61 -5.29
C PHE A 35 14.51 -24.02 -5.86
N ASN A 36 14.56 -25.13 -6.62
CA ASN A 36 15.80 -25.63 -7.22
C ASN A 36 16.08 -25.06 -8.62
N SER A 37 15.31 -24.07 -9.06
CA SER A 37 15.53 -23.44 -10.36
C SER A 37 16.76 -22.52 -10.33
N PRO A 38 17.56 -22.43 -11.42
CA PRO A 38 18.71 -21.53 -11.50
C PRO A 38 18.36 -20.04 -11.30
N GLY A 39 17.09 -19.67 -11.46
CA GLY A 39 16.58 -18.31 -11.29
C GLY A 39 16.13 -17.95 -9.88
N PHE A 40 16.09 -18.91 -8.95
CA PHE A 40 15.51 -18.70 -7.62
C PHE A 40 16.16 -17.55 -6.85
N SER A 41 17.50 -17.45 -6.86
CA SER A 41 18.23 -16.37 -6.20
C SER A 41 17.88 -14.99 -6.75
N SER A 42 17.71 -14.87 -8.07
CA SER A 42 17.29 -13.63 -8.71
C SER A 42 15.87 -13.26 -8.32
N VAL A 43 14.95 -14.24 -8.28
CA VAL A 43 13.57 -14.01 -7.86
C VAL A 43 13.48 -13.60 -6.39
N ALA A 44 14.24 -14.25 -5.50
CA ALA A 44 14.32 -13.90 -4.09
C ALA A 44 14.85 -12.47 -3.89
N PHE A 45 15.87 -12.07 -4.64
CA PHE A 45 16.37 -10.69 -4.62
C PHE A 45 15.29 -9.67 -5.06
N LEU A 46 14.57 -9.97 -6.14
CA LEU A 46 13.46 -9.13 -6.60
C LEU A 46 12.31 -9.07 -5.58
N ASP A 47 12.08 -10.15 -4.83
CA ASP A 47 11.11 -10.16 -3.74
C ASP A 47 11.53 -9.28 -2.56
N CYS A 48 12.82 -9.27 -2.21
CA CYS A 48 13.34 -8.32 -1.23
C CYS A 48 13.13 -6.86 -1.69
N LEU A 49 13.30 -6.56 -2.98
CA LEU A 49 13.03 -5.22 -3.51
C LEU A 49 11.57 -4.78 -3.33
N ARG A 50 10.61 -5.70 -3.40
CA ARG A 50 9.19 -5.41 -3.08
C ARG A 50 9.06 -4.91 -1.66
N ASP A 51 9.66 -5.64 -0.72
CA ASP A 51 9.54 -5.40 0.71
C ASP A 51 10.13 -4.05 1.11
N PHE A 52 11.09 -3.53 0.36
CA PHE A 52 11.57 -2.14 0.50
C PHE A 52 10.69 -1.12 -0.24
N SER A 53 10.18 -1.47 -1.42
CA SER A 53 9.45 -0.53 -2.29
C SER A 53 8.08 -0.14 -1.73
N ILE A 54 7.35 -1.10 -1.15
CA ILE A 54 6.01 -0.84 -0.58
C ILE A 54 6.08 0.18 0.57
N PRO A 55 6.93 0.00 1.62
CA PRO A 55 7.07 1.00 2.68
C PRO A 55 7.51 2.38 2.18
N ILE A 56 8.44 2.44 1.21
CA ILE A 56 8.87 3.72 0.62
C ILE A 56 7.67 4.43 -0.04
N PHE A 57 6.84 3.69 -0.78
CA PHE A 57 5.64 4.26 -1.43
C PHE A 57 4.63 4.81 -0.41
N VAL A 58 4.39 4.07 0.67
CA VAL A 58 3.53 4.50 1.80
C VAL A 58 4.11 5.74 2.48
N MET A 59 5.41 5.74 2.78
CA MET A 59 6.10 6.85 3.43
C MET A 59 6.05 8.13 2.59
N LEU A 60 6.30 8.03 1.27
CA LEU A 60 6.19 9.16 0.36
C LEU A 60 4.76 9.70 0.28
N SER A 61 3.76 8.82 0.32
CA SER A 61 2.35 9.21 0.36
C SER A 61 2.03 9.98 1.65
N GLY A 62 2.47 9.48 2.81
CA GLY A 62 2.33 10.14 4.10
C GLY A 62 3.02 11.50 4.15
N ALA A 63 4.30 11.56 3.78
CA ALA A 63 5.11 12.79 3.83
C ALA A 63 4.51 13.94 3.01
N LEU A 64 3.84 13.63 1.90
CA LEU A 64 3.21 14.64 1.04
C LEU A 64 1.80 15.05 1.50
N LEU A 65 1.17 14.28 2.37
CA LEU A 65 -0.22 14.45 2.78
C LEU A 65 -0.38 14.91 4.23
N ILE A 66 0.61 14.66 5.09
CA ILE A 66 0.61 15.13 6.48
C ILE A 66 0.69 16.66 6.53
N GLY A 67 -0.06 17.28 7.44
CA GLY A 67 -0.08 18.72 7.67
C GLY A 67 -0.94 19.52 6.69
N ARG A 68 -1.75 18.86 5.86
CA ARG A 68 -2.73 19.53 5.00
C ARG A 68 -4.07 19.67 5.73
N ASP A 69 -4.57 20.89 5.79
CA ASP A 69 -5.93 21.18 6.24
C ASP A 69 -6.88 21.17 5.04
N GLU A 70 -7.39 19.98 4.71
CA GLU A 70 -8.38 19.77 3.65
C GLU A 70 -9.67 19.25 4.27
N SER A 71 -10.83 19.73 3.79
CA SER A 71 -12.11 19.19 4.23
C SER A 71 -12.27 17.72 3.84
N PHE A 72 -12.94 16.92 4.68
CA PHE A 72 -13.15 15.48 4.47
C PHE A 72 -13.62 15.15 3.05
N LYS A 73 -14.63 15.88 2.57
CA LYS A 73 -15.22 15.66 1.24
C LYS A 73 -14.21 15.88 0.11
N VAL A 74 -13.39 16.93 0.20
CA VAL A 74 -12.36 17.22 -0.80
C VAL A 74 -11.24 16.17 -0.72
N PHE A 75 -10.85 15.80 0.50
CA PHE A 75 -9.75 14.88 0.72
C PHE A 75 -10.02 13.51 0.09
N PHE A 76 -11.17 12.92 0.42
CA PHE A 76 -11.56 11.59 -0.06
C PHE A 76 -11.98 11.62 -1.52
N LYS A 77 -12.80 12.58 -1.97
CA LYS A 77 -13.28 12.61 -3.37
C LYS A 77 -12.13 12.65 -4.37
N LYS A 78 -11.09 13.46 -4.12
CA LYS A 78 -9.97 13.61 -5.06
C LYS A 78 -9.08 12.37 -5.15
N ARG A 79 -8.90 11.66 -4.03
CA ARG A 79 -7.94 10.55 -3.92
C ARG A 79 -8.61 9.21 -4.17
N LEU A 80 -9.78 9.02 -3.57
CA LEU A 80 -10.54 7.78 -3.68
C LEU A 80 -11.10 7.59 -5.08
N SER A 81 -11.52 8.64 -5.79
CA SER A 81 -11.96 8.50 -7.19
C SER A 81 -10.86 7.97 -8.11
N ARG A 82 -9.62 8.46 -7.94
CA ARG A 82 -8.47 7.99 -8.72
C ARG A 82 -8.07 6.55 -8.43
N LEU A 83 -8.46 6.01 -7.27
CA LEU A 83 -8.24 4.60 -6.92
C LEU A 83 -9.42 3.72 -7.33
N LEU A 84 -10.65 4.13 -6.99
CA LEU A 84 -11.86 3.34 -7.21
C LEU A 84 -12.21 3.22 -8.68
N ILE A 85 -11.97 4.24 -9.51
CA ILE A 85 -12.30 4.15 -10.94
C ILE A 85 -11.49 3.03 -11.62
N PRO A 86 -10.14 2.99 -11.53
CA PRO A 86 -9.37 1.85 -12.05
C PRO A 86 -9.72 0.54 -11.36
N PHE A 87 -9.91 0.54 -10.05
CA PHE A 87 -10.22 -0.67 -9.29
C PHE A 87 -11.53 -1.33 -9.75
N LEU A 88 -12.63 -0.57 -9.84
CA LEU A 88 -13.92 -1.09 -10.29
C LEU A 88 -13.87 -1.57 -11.74
N PHE A 89 -13.13 -0.84 -12.59
CA PHE A 89 -12.91 -1.26 -13.97
C PHE A 89 -12.20 -2.61 -14.04
N TRP A 90 -11.07 -2.78 -13.34
CA TRP A 90 -10.31 -4.02 -13.37
C TRP A 90 -11.02 -5.16 -12.64
N ALA A 91 -11.77 -4.88 -11.58
CA ALA A 91 -12.60 -5.87 -10.91
C ALA A 91 -13.67 -6.44 -11.86
N ALA A 92 -14.34 -5.57 -12.63
CA ALA A 92 -15.30 -6.01 -13.64
C ALA A 92 -14.63 -6.87 -14.73
N VAL A 93 -13.46 -6.45 -15.22
CA VAL A 93 -12.68 -7.21 -16.21
C VAL A 93 -12.32 -8.61 -15.68
N TYR A 94 -11.86 -8.73 -14.44
CA TYR A 94 -11.49 -10.01 -13.85
C TYR A 94 -12.69 -10.92 -13.57
N ILE A 95 -13.84 -10.37 -13.19
CA ILE A 95 -15.09 -11.14 -13.04
C ILE A 95 -15.57 -11.66 -14.40
N ILE A 96 -15.45 -10.86 -15.46
CA ILE A 96 -15.80 -11.31 -16.82
C ILE A 96 -14.83 -12.40 -17.28
N TYR A 97 -13.53 -12.21 -17.05
CA TYR A 97 -12.48 -13.14 -17.44
C TYR A 97 -12.55 -14.47 -16.68
N SER A 98 -13.00 -14.49 -15.42
CA SER A 98 -13.11 -15.72 -14.64
C SER A 98 -14.19 -16.68 -15.16
N CYS A 99 -15.12 -16.21 -16.00
CA CYS A 99 -16.31 -16.95 -16.45
C CYS A 99 -17.14 -17.58 -15.33
N SER A 100 -16.94 -17.16 -14.07
CA SER A 100 -17.58 -17.69 -12.88
C SER A 100 -18.22 -16.55 -12.11
N TYR A 101 -19.55 -16.46 -12.19
CA TYR A 101 -20.34 -15.38 -11.59
C TYR A 101 -20.93 -15.75 -10.23
N THR A 102 -20.32 -16.72 -9.53
CA THR A 102 -20.74 -17.06 -8.17
C THR A 102 -20.43 -15.89 -7.23
N LEU A 103 -21.28 -15.68 -6.22
CA LEU A 103 -21.09 -14.63 -5.22
C LEU A 103 -19.72 -14.80 -4.52
N GLU A 104 -19.33 -16.04 -4.24
CA GLU A 104 -18.02 -16.36 -3.65
C GLU A 104 -16.86 -15.90 -4.52
N ASN A 105 -16.91 -16.14 -5.84
CA ASN A 105 -15.84 -15.73 -6.75
C ASN A 105 -15.77 -14.21 -6.91
N ILE A 106 -16.92 -13.52 -6.93
CA ILE A 106 -16.98 -12.06 -6.99
C ILE A 106 -16.36 -11.46 -5.72
N ILE A 107 -16.73 -11.97 -4.54
CA ILE A 107 -16.17 -11.53 -3.26
C ILE A 107 -14.67 -11.84 -3.22
N SER A 108 -14.25 -13.02 -3.67
CA SER A 108 -12.84 -13.42 -3.64
C SER A 108 -11.97 -12.47 -4.46
N ILE A 109 -12.39 -12.14 -5.69
CA ILE A 109 -11.72 -11.18 -6.57
C ILE A 109 -11.74 -9.79 -5.93
N PHE A 110 -12.90 -9.29 -5.51
CA PHE A 110 -13.03 -7.91 -5.01
C PHE A 110 -12.19 -7.62 -3.78
N PHE A 111 -12.10 -8.57 -2.85
CA PHE A 111 -11.29 -8.45 -1.63
C PHE A 111 -9.84 -8.93 -1.80
N GLY A 112 -9.49 -9.47 -2.97
CA GLY A 112 -8.14 -9.94 -3.26
C GLY A 112 -7.71 -11.13 -2.41
N HIS A 113 -8.60 -12.09 -2.20
CA HIS A 113 -8.27 -13.33 -1.50
C HIS A 113 -7.13 -14.07 -2.20
N THR A 114 -6.31 -14.77 -1.43
CA THR A 114 -5.20 -15.58 -1.94
C THR A 114 -5.72 -16.63 -2.92
N GLY A 115 -5.07 -16.73 -4.10
CA GLY A 115 -5.49 -17.62 -5.17
C GLY A 115 -6.60 -17.08 -6.09
N SER A 116 -7.20 -15.92 -5.76
CA SER A 116 -8.13 -15.23 -6.69
C SER A 116 -7.37 -14.43 -7.74
N LEU A 117 -8.00 -14.20 -8.89
CA LEU A 117 -7.48 -13.28 -9.93
C LEU A 117 -7.32 -11.85 -9.40
N GLY A 118 -8.09 -11.50 -8.37
CA GLY A 118 -8.07 -10.18 -7.75
C GLY A 118 -7.01 -9.99 -6.67
N VAL A 119 -6.09 -10.94 -6.46
CA VAL A 119 -5.13 -10.89 -5.34
C VAL A 119 -4.48 -9.51 -5.20
N ILE A 120 -4.04 -8.88 -6.29
CA ILE A 120 -3.37 -7.57 -6.31
C ILE A 120 -4.24 -6.44 -5.71
N PHE A 121 -5.57 -6.60 -5.69
CA PHE A 121 -6.49 -5.61 -5.11
C PHE A 121 -6.40 -5.48 -3.59
N TRP A 122 -5.74 -6.41 -2.90
CA TRP A 122 -5.38 -6.24 -1.48
C TRP A 122 -4.71 -4.88 -1.23
N PHE A 123 -3.91 -4.41 -2.18
CA PHE A 123 -3.20 -3.14 -2.11
C PHE A 123 -4.15 -1.92 -2.15
N VAL A 124 -5.28 -2.02 -2.86
CA VAL A 124 -6.29 -0.93 -2.90
C VAL A 124 -6.88 -0.72 -1.52
N TRP A 125 -7.25 -1.80 -0.83
CA TRP A 125 -7.78 -1.75 0.53
C TRP A 125 -6.76 -1.17 1.51
N MET A 126 -5.50 -1.58 1.39
CA MET A 126 -4.40 -1.01 2.17
C MET A 126 -4.29 0.51 1.96
N MET A 127 -4.34 0.98 0.70
CA MET A 127 -4.28 2.41 0.38
C MET A 127 -5.47 3.21 0.94
N ILE A 128 -6.68 2.64 0.93
CA ILE A 128 -7.87 3.26 1.53
C ILE A 128 -7.66 3.44 3.04
N MET A 129 -7.23 2.39 3.74
CA MET A 129 -6.97 2.44 5.18
C MET A 129 -5.87 3.44 5.52
N MET A 130 -4.80 3.48 4.72
CA MET A 130 -3.74 4.47 4.86
C MET A 130 -4.29 5.91 4.73
N TYR A 131 -5.15 6.20 3.75
CA TYR A 131 -5.72 7.55 3.60
C TYR A 131 -6.64 7.94 4.75
N ILE A 132 -7.40 6.99 5.30
CA ILE A 132 -8.18 7.22 6.52
C ILE A 132 -7.24 7.55 7.69
N GLY A 133 -6.18 6.76 7.87
CA GLY A 133 -5.17 7.01 8.89
C GLY A 133 -4.53 8.40 8.77
N ILE A 134 -4.13 8.79 7.56
CA ILE A 134 -3.56 10.12 7.30
C ILE A 134 -4.56 11.25 7.62
N PHE A 135 -5.83 11.08 7.26
CA PHE A 135 -6.86 12.06 7.61
C PHE A 135 -7.01 12.22 9.13
N VAL A 136 -7.03 11.10 9.87
CA VAL A 136 -7.07 11.10 11.34
C VAL A 136 -5.83 11.78 11.92
N ILE A 137 -4.64 11.46 11.42
CA ILE A 137 -3.37 12.08 11.85
C ILE A 137 -3.41 13.60 11.63
N ASN A 138 -3.85 14.06 10.46
CA ASN A 138 -3.99 15.49 10.17
C ASN A 138 -4.96 16.18 11.14
N LYS A 139 -6.08 15.51 11.48
CA LYS A 139 -7.05 16.05 12.43
C LYS A 139 -6.44 16.14 13.84
N ILE A 140 -5.72 15.12 14.30
CA ILE A 140 -5.02 15.14 15.59
C ILE A 140 -4.01 16.30 15.63
N ILE A 141 -3.18 16.44 14.59
CA ILE A 141 -2.17 17.52 14.50
C ILE A 141 -2.84 18.90 14.53
N SER A 142 -4.01 19.07 13.89
CA SER A 142 -4.74 20.34 13.91
C SER A 142 -5.22 20.74 15.31
N PHE A 143 -5.50 19.78 16.19
CA PHE A 143 -5.96 20.04 17.56
C PHE A 143 -4.82 20.15 18.59
N THR A 144 -3.77 19.34 18.44
CA THR A 144 -2.71 19.18 19.45
C THR A 144 -1.38 19.84 19.08
N GLY A 145 -1.24 20.27 17.82
CA GLY A 145 -0.02 20.84 17.28
C GLY A 145 1.01 19.79 16.85
N LYS A 146 2.23 20.24 16.50
CA LYS A 146 3.28 19.38 15.93
C LYS A 146 3.86 18.37 16.92
N SER A 147 3.67 18.57 18.22
CA SER A 147 4.09 17.64 19.29
C SER A 147 3.47 16.25 19.10
N ALA A 148 2.26 16.17 18.55
CA ALA A 148 1.58 14.90 18.27
C ALA A 148 2.33 14.00 17.29
N ILE A 149 3.09 14.57 16.35
CA ILE A 149 3.87 13.78 15.39
C ILE A 149 4.94 12.96 16.11
N TYR A 150 5.63 13.56 17.09
CA TYR A 150 6.64 12.87 17.89
C TYR A 150 6.02 11.76 18.71
N VAL A 151 4.87 12.02 19.37
CA VAL A 151 4.15 11.01 20.14
C VAL A 151 3.69 9.85 19.28
N LEU A 152 3.08 10.12 18.12
CA LEU A 152 2.64 9.08 17.18
C LEU A 152 3.81 8.25 16.63
N THR A 153 4.96 8.89 16.38
CA THR A 153 6.17 8.20 15.93
C THR A 153 6.69 7.26 17.01
N VAL A 154 6.79 7.73 18.26
CA VAL A 154 7.22 6.91 19.40
C VAL A 154 6.25 5.74 19.63
N LEU A 155 4.93 5.97 19.59
CA LEU A 155 3.93 4.91 19.70
C LEU A 155 4.05 3.87 18.58
N SER A 156 4.29 4.31 17.34
CA SER A 156 4.47 3.38 16.21
C SER A 156 5.73 2.52 16.33
N LEU A 157 6.82 3.09 16.87
CA LEU A 157 8.06 2.37 17.14
C LEU A 157 7.88 1.36 18.29
N ILE A 158 7.20 1.76 19.36
CA ILE A 158 6.86 0.85 20.48
C ILE A 158 6.03 -0.30 19.95
N TYR A 159 4.97 -0.03 19.18
CA TYR A 159 4.13 -1.07 18.59
C TYR A 159 4.92 -2.03 17.69
N PHE A 160 5.81 -1.49 16.83
CA PHE A 160 6.66 -2.31 15.97
C PHE A 160 7.61 -3.21 16.77
N ILE A 161 8.21 -2.68 17.84
CA ILE A 161 9.05 -3.45 18.77
C ILE A 161 8.22 -4.51 19.49
N SER A 162 7.00 -4.19 19.94
CA SER A 162 6.09 -5.13 20.62
C SER A 162 5.70 -6.30 19.71
N ILE A 163 5.42 -6.07 18.43
CA ILE A 163 5.17 -7.15 17.47
C ILE A 163 6.41 -8.02 17.30
N ARG A 164 7.61 -7.42 17.26
CA ARG A 164 8.85 -8.15 17.03
C ARG A 164 9.39 -8.90 18.24
N PHE A 165 9.11 -8.44 19.46
CA PHE A 165 9.73 -8.96 20.67
C PHE A 165 8.73 -9.47 21.73
N GLY A 166 7.43 -9.22 21.61
CA GLY A 166 6.57 -9.23 22.81
C GLY A 166 5.14 -9.70 22.72
N PHE A 167 4.58 -10.12 21.59
CA PHE A 167 3.21 -10.64 21.57
C PHE A 167 3.06 -11.74 20.53
N ASP A 168 3.19 -12.98 20.96
CA ASP A 168 2.70 -14.15 20.24
C ASP A 168 1.29 -14.45 20.80
N PRO A 169 0.20 -13.92 20.20
CA PRO A 169 -1.16 -14.12 20.73
C PRO A 169 -1.66 -15.57 20.64
N TYR A 170 -0.82 -16.49 20.17
CA TYR A 170 -1.09 -17.92 20.01
C TYR A 170 -0.28 -18.81 20.97
N SER A 171 0.43 -18.25 21.96
CA SER A 171 1.19 -19.02 22.96
C SER A 171 0.40 -19.38 24.23
N LEU A 172 -0.91 -19.61 24.12
CA LEU A 172 -1.76 -20.21 25.18
C LEU A 172 -2.57 -21.37 24.61
#